data_AF-A0A932WUK2-F1
#
_entry.id   AF-A0A932WUK2-F1
#
_cell.length_a   1.000
_cell.length_b   1.000
_cell.length_c   1.000
_cell.angle_alpha   90.00
_cell.angle_beta   90.00
_cell.angle_gamma   90.00
#
_symmetry.space_group_name_H-M   'P 1'
#
loop_
_entity.id
_entity.type
_entity.pdbx_description
1 polymer ?
#
loop_
_entity_poly.entity_id
_entity_poly.type
_entity_poly.pdbx_seq_one_letter_code
_entity_poly.pdbx_strand_id
1 'polypeptide(L)'
;SDDMCAAARQRHAGEPRALFTSSEDWLTGSDYVVASGIFNVRLQSPAADWKRYVIETIDRLARLARRGFAFNCLTSYSDADRMRPDLFYADPCELFDYCKRTFARNVALLHDYGLYEFTLLVRMDRQ
;
A
#
# COMPACT_ATOMS: atom_id res chain seq x y z
N SER A 1 -5.63 -1.91 14.40
CA SER A 1 -5.66 -2.68 15.66
C SER A 1 -5.17 -1.78 16.78
N ASP A 2 -5.96 -1.65 17.84
CA ASP A 2 -5.63 -0.82 19.00
C ASP A 2 -4.43 -1.38 19.76
N ASP A 3 -4.32 -2.71 19.85
CA ASP A 3 -3.18 -3.40 20.48
C ASP A 3 -1.87 -3.07 19.76
N MET A 4 -1.88 -3.07 18.43
CA MET A 4 -0.70 -2.70 17.63
C MET A 4 -0.30 -1.24 17.87
N CYS A 5 -1.28 -0.33 17.98
CA CYS A 5 -1.02 1.08 18.27
C CYS A 5 -0.47 1.27 19.68
N ALA A 6 -0.99 0.55 20.67
CA ALA A 6 -0.49 0.59 22.04
C ALA A 6 0.96 0.10 22.13
N ALA A 7 1.27 -1.03 21.49
CA ALA A 7 2.63 -1.56 21.42
C ALA A 7 3.60 -0.59 20.73
N ALA A 8 3.17 0.05 19.64
CA ALA A 8 3.99 1.04 18.93
C ALA A 8 4.26 2.28 19.80
N ARG A 9 3.24 2.82 20.49
CA ARG A 9 3.42 3.95 21.42
C ARG A 9 4.37 3.61 22.57
N GLN A 10 4.31 2.39 23.10
CA GLN A 10 5.25 1.94 24.12
C GLN A 10 6.68 1.86 23.59
N ARG A 11 6.88 1.27 22.41
CA ARG A 11 8.20 1.11 21.78
C ARG A 11 8.84 2.45 21.39
N HIS A 12 8.02 3.43 21.04
CA HIS A 12 8.45 4.74 20.53
C HIS A 12 8.10 5.89 21.47
N ALA A 13 8.00 5.64 22.78
CA ALA A 13 7.57 6.62 23.78
C ALA A 13 8.41 7.91 23.83
N GLY A 14 9.65 7.88 23.35
CA GLY A 14 10.56 9.03 23.29
C GLY A 14 10.56 9.81 21.96
N GLU A 15 9.72 9.44 20.98
CA GLU A 15 9.68 10.12 19.67
C GLU A 15 8.46 11.07 19.59
N PRO A 16 8.63 12.38 19.86
CA PRO A 16 7.52 13.33 19.90
C PRO A 16 6.90 13.60 18.52
N ARG A 17 7.56 13.18 17.43
CA ARG A 17 7.07 13.36 16.05
C ARG A 17 6.31 12.14 15.52
N ALA A 18 6.18 11.07 16.30
CA ALA A 18 5.47 9.87 15.89
C ALA A 18 4.04 9.87 16.46
N LEU A 19 3.06 9.76 15.57
CA LEU A 19 1.66 9.53 15.93
C LEU A 19 1.26 8.11 15.48
N PHE A 20 0.72 7.33 16.40
CA PHE A 20 0.18 6.01 16.11
C PHE A 20 -1.32 6.02 16.37
N THR A 21 -2.12 5.66 15.36
CA THR A 21 -3.59 5.67 15.43
C THR A 21 -4.18 4.51 14.62
N SER A 22 -5.32 4.00 15.09
CA SER A 22 -6.19 3.06 14.38
C SER A 22 -7.40 3.75 13.75
N SER A 23 -7.62 5.03 14.05
CA SER A 23 -8.72 5.83 13.53
C SER A 23 -8.25 6.72 12.38
N GLU A 24 -8.97 6.63 11.26
CA GLU A 24 -8.72 7.42 10.06
C GLU A 24 -8.96 8.92 10.28
N ASP A 25 -9.80 9.31 11.26
CA ASP A 25 -10.11 10.72 11.57
C ASP A 25 -8.90 11.51 12.05
N TRP A 26 -7.88 10.81 12.56
CA TRP A 26 -6.62 11.39 13.01
C TRP A 26 -5.57 11.47 11.90
N LEU A 27 -5.85 10.93 10.71
CA LEU A 27 -4.94 11.02 9.58
C LEU A 27 -5.00 12.41 8.97
N THR A 28 -3.83 13.02 8.82
CA THR A 28 -3.69 14.33 8.19
C THR A 28 -2.87 14.20 6.91
N GLY A 29 -3.07 15.15 5.99
CA GLY A 29 -2.32 15.18 4.75
C GLY A 29 -0.81 15.23 5.01
N SER A 30 -0.05 14.39 4.30
CA SER A 30 1.39 14.20 4.45
C SER A 30 2.11 14.42 3.13
N ASP A 31 3.39 14.81 3.16
CA ASP A 31 4.16 14.95 1.92
C ASP A 31 4.24 13.62 1.15
N TYR A 32 4.50 12.54 1.89
CA TYR A 32 4.51 11.19 1.36
C TYR A 32 3.68 10.26 2.23
N VAL A 33 3.02 9.30 1.59
CA VAL A 33 2.23 8.25 2.27
C VAL A 33 2.70 6.90 1.76
N VAL A 34 2.92 5.95 2.67
CA VAL A 34 3.42 4.61 2.30
C VAL A 34 2.52 3.55 2.92
N ALA A 35 2.16 2.56 2.12
CA ALA A 35 1.49 1.34 2.56
C ALA A 35 2.43 0.14 2.34
N SER A 36 2.94 -0.43 3.44
CA SER A 36 3.93 -1.52 3.37
C SER A 36 3.32 -2.84 3.84
N GLY A 37 3.15 -3.79 2.92
CA GLY A 37 2.71 -5.17 3.21
C GLY A 37 1.25 -5.34 3.61
N ILE A 38 0.42 -4.30 3.50
CA ILE A 38 -0.97 -4.32 3.99
C ILE A 38 -1.94 -5.05 3.04
N PHE A 39 -1.53 -5.32 1.79
CA PHE A 39 -2.39 -5.91 0.76
C PHE A 39 -2.26 -7.43 0.63
N ASN A 40 -1.34 -8.05 1.35
CA ASN A 40 -0.92 -9.42 1.08
C ASN A 40 -1.94 -10.48 1.53
N VAL A 41 -2.60 -10.27 2.67
CA VAL A 41 -3.42 -11.30 3.32
C VAL A 41 -4.91 -11.03 3.11
N ARG A 42 -5.56 -11.80 2.23
CA ARG A 42 -7.01 -11.68 1.95
C ARG A 42 -7.88 -12.65 2.75
N LEU A 43 -7.27 -13.60 3.47
CA LEU A 43 -7.97 -14.66 4.20
C LEU A 43 -8.97 -15.40 3.28
N GLN A 44 -10.26 -15.33 3.59
CA GLN A 44 -11.34 -15.98 2.83
C GLN A 44 -12.07 -15.02 1.88
N SER A 45 -11.68 -13.74 1.83
CA SER A 45 -12.33 -12.75 0.97
C SER A 45 -12.15 -13.10 -0.51
N PRO A 46 -13.22 -13.03 -1.33
CA PRO A 46 -13.12 -13.23 -2.77
C PRO A 46 -12.07 -12.29 -3.40
N ALA A 47 -11.33 -12.77 -4.38
CA ALA A 47 -10.25 -11.99 -5.01
C ALA A 47 -10.75 -10.67 -5.60
N ALA A 48 -11.97 -10.64 -6.15
CA ALA A 48 -12.59 -9.42 -6.68
C ALA A 48 -12.91 -8.39 -5.58
N ASP A 49 -13.40 -8.82 -4.43
CA ASP A 49 -13.71 -7.92 -3.31
C ASP A 49 -12.43 -7.39 -2.67
N TRP A 50 -11.41 -8.25 -2.54
CA TRP A 50 -10.10 -7.82 -2.06
C TRP A 50 -9.43 -6.83 -3.01
N LYS A 51 -9.52 -7.06 -4.31
CA LYS A 51 -9.03 -6.13 -5.33
C LYS A 51 -9.73 -4.77 -5.23
N ARG A 52 -11.05 -4.74 -5.00
CA ARG A 52 -11.80 -3.50 -4.75
C ARG A 52 -11.25 -2.78 -3.51
N TYR A 53 -11.02 -3.50 -2.41
CA TYR A 53 -10.39 -2.95 -1.21
C TYR A 53 -9.00 -2.37 -1.48
N VAL A 54 -8.16 -3.04 -2.28
CA VAL A 54 -6.82 -2.56 -2.66
C VAL A 54 -6.95 -1.23 -3.42
N ILE A 55 -7.82 -1.15 -4.41
CA ILE A 55 -8.07 0.08 -5.19
C ILE A 55 -8.58 1.21 -4.31
N GLU A 56 -9.60 0.95 -3.48
CA GLU A 56 -10.13 1.94 -2.53
C GLU A 56 -9.07 2.44 -1.54
N THR A 57 -8.13 1.56 -1.14
CA THR A 57 -7.03 1.94 -0.25
C THR A 57 -6.01 2.80 -0.99
N ILE A 58 -5.64 2.45 -2.22
CA ILE A 58 -4.76 3.28 -3.07
C ILE A 58 -5.34 4.68 -3.26
N ASP A 59 -6.64 4.78 -3.52
CA ASP A 59 -7.36 6.06 -3.60
C ASP A 59 -7.22 6.89 -2.30
N ARG A 60 -7.30 6.24 -1.13
CA ARG A 60 -7.07 6.92 0.17
C ARG A 60 -5.63 7.42 0.30
N LEU A 61 -4.64 6.61 -0.06
CA LEU A 61 -3.23 7.03 -0.04
C LEU A 61 -3.01 8.27 -0.92
N ALA A 62 -3.59 8.27 -2.12
CA ALA A 62 -3.50 9.38 -3.07
C ALA A 62 -4.19 10.67 -2.56
N ARG A 63 -5.29 10.55 -1.80
CA ARG A 63 -5.97 11.68 -1.15
C ARG A 63 -5.15 12.28 0.00
N LEU A 64 -4.47 11.44 0.78
CA LEU A 64 -3.66 11.87 1.92
C LEU A 64 -2.28 12.42 1.51
N ALA A 65 -1.76 12.01 0.36
CA ALA A 65 -0.45 12.43 -0.11
C ALA A 65 -0.46 13.81 -0.81
N ARG A 66 0.54 14.64 -0.53
CA ARG A 66 0.80 15.91 -1.25
C ARG A 66 1.74 15.72 -2.43
N ARG A 67 2.88 15.05 -2.22
CA ARG A 67 3.96 14.89 -3.22
C ARG A 67 4.02 13.50 -3.83
N GLY A 68 3.57 12.47 -3.12
CA GLY A 68 3.53 11.13 -3.68
C GLY A 68 3.17 10.06 -2.67
N PHE A 69 2.91 8.86 -3.18
CA PHE A 69 2.67 7.70 -2.34
C PHE A 69 3.33 6.46 -2.92
N ALA A 70 3.52 5.46 -2.06
CA ALA A 70 4.11 4.19 -2.45
C ALA A 70 3.38 3.03 -1.78
N PHE A 71 3.34 1.89 -2.47
CA PHE A 71 2.84 0.65 -1.92
C PHE A 71 3.50 -0.55 -2.59
N ASN A 72 3.51 -1.69 -1.88
CA ASN A 72 3.93 -2.98 -2.42
C ASN A 72 2.79 -4.00 -2.40
N CYS A 73 2.87 -4.95 -3.33
CA CYS A 73 1.97 -6.09 -3.42
C CYS A 73 2.78 -7.34 -3.79
N LEU A 74 2.35 -8.50 -3.31
CA LEU A 74 2.79 -9.77 -3.90
C LEU A 74 2.45 -9.79 -5.40
N THR A 75 3.33 -10.39 -6.19
CA THR A 75 3.26 -10.33 -7.65
C THR A 75 2.57 -11.55 -8.25
N SER A 76 1.69 -11.36 -9.24
CA SER A 76 1.10 -12.46 -10.03
C SER A 76 2.12 -13.25 -10.84
N TYR A 77 3.34 -12.74 -11.00
CA TYR A 77 4.48 -13.43 -11.61
C TYR A 77 5.18 -14.44 -10.67
N SER A 78 4.65 -14.68 -9.48
CA SER A 78 5.19 -15.68 -8.54
C SER A 78 4.97 -17.11 -9.05
N ASP A 79 5.84 -18.03 -8.62
CA ASP A 79 5.69 -19.46 -8.95
C ASP A 79 4.38 -20.01 -8.38
N ALA A 80 3.54 -20.62 -9.24
CA ALA A 80 2.18 -21.02 -8.88
C ALA A 80 2.11 -22.05 -7.74
N ASP A 81 3.11 -22.92 -7.62
CA ASP A 81 3.25 -23.92 -6.54
C ASP A 81 3.63 -23.28 -5.19
N ARG A 82 4.14 -22.05 -5.20
CA ARG A 82 4.47 -21.25 -4.00
C ARG A 82 3.38 -20.26 -3.63
N MET A 83 2.36 -20.10 -4.48
CA MET A 83 1.24 -19.21 -4.23
C MET A 83 0.28 -19.82 -3.21
N ARG A 84 -0.10 -19.03 -2.21
CA ARG A 84 -1.04 -19.47 -1.18
C ARG A 84 -2.45 -18.94 -1.43
N PRO A 85 -3.50 -19.75 -1.20
CA PRO A 85 -4.87 -19.35 -1.46
C PRO A 85 -5.36 -18.24 -0.53
N ASP A 86 -4.81 -18.09 0.68
CA ASP A 86 -5.19 -17.04 1.63
C ASP A 86 -4.50 -15.69 1.38
N LEU A 87 -3.61 -15.63 0.38
CA LEU A 87 -2.90 -14.42 -0.03
C LEU A 87 -3.48 -13.84 -1.32
N PHE A 88 -3.16 -12.56 -1.56
CA PHE A 88 -3.51 -11.83 -2.77
C PHE A 88 -2.26 -11.49 -3.57
N TYR A 89 -2.24 -11.93 -4.83
CA TYR A 89 -1.17 -11.68 -5.78
C TYR A 89 -1.70 -10.77 -6.89
N ALA A 90 -1.19 -9.55 -6.94
CA ALA A 90 -1.66 -8.52 -7.86
C ALA A 90 -0.92 -8.57 -9.19
N ASP A 91 -1.61 -8.17 -10.26
CA ASP A 91 -0.95 -7.87 -11.54
C ASP A 91 -0.29 -6.48 -11.45
N PRO A 92 1.06 -6.39 -11.52
CA PRO A 92 1.74 -5.09 -11.47
C PRO A 92 1.42 -4.19 -12.66
N CYS A 93 1.14 -4.75 -13.84
CA CYS A 93 0.79 -3.96 -15.03
C CYS A 93 -0.55 -3.27 -14.85
N GLU A 94 -1.53 -3.99 -14.29
CA GLU A 94 -2.84 -3.43 -14.00
C GLU A 94 -2.77 -2.27 -12.99
N LEU A 95 -2.10 -2.49 -11.85
CA LEU A 95 -1.98 -1.44 -10.83
C LEU A 95 -1.11 -0.27 -11.30
N PHE A 96 -0.08 -0.53 -12.11
CA PHE A 96 0.72 0.51 -12.74
C PHE A 96 -0.14 1.39 -13.66
N ASP A 97 -0.89 0.78 -14.57
CA ASP A 97 -1.75 1.48 -15.53
C ASP A 97 -2.83 2.29 -14.80
N TYR A 98 -3.48 1.71 -13.80
CA TYR A 98 -4.43 2.41 -12.94
C TYR A 98 -3.79 3.65 -12.28
N CYS A 99 -2.62 3.52 -11.67
CA CYS A 99 -1.95 4.65 -11.04
C CYS A 99 -1.55 5.74 -12.05
N LYS A 100 -1.06 5.32 -13.22
CA LYS A 100 -0.61 6.19 -14.32
C LYS A 100 -1.75 7.00 -14.91
N ARG A 101 -2.93 6.39 -15.06
CA ARG A 101 -4.13 7.04 -15.63
C ARG A 101 -4.85 7.93 -14.63
N THR A 102 -4.89 7.53 -13.35
CA THR A 102 -5.75 8.16 -12.35
C THR A 102 -5.04 9.25 -11.55
N PHE A 103 -3.76 9.08 -11.20
CA PHE A 103 -3.10 9.95 -10.20
C PHE A 103 -1.96 10.80 -10.75
N ALA A 104 -1.04 10.21 -11.53
CA ALA A 104 0.14 10.94 -11.95
C ALA A 104 0.80 10.39 -13.21
N ARG A 105 1.48 11.27 -13.95
CA ARG A 105 2.35 10.86 -15.07
C ARG A 105 3.61 10.16 -14.59
N ASN A 106 4.09 10.47 -13.39
CA ASN A 106 5.36 9.95 -12.87
C ASN A 106 5.13 8.73 -11.98
N VAL A 107 5.07 7.54 -12.58
CA VAL A 107 4.93 6.26 -11.87
C VAL A 107 6.14 5.38 -12.19
N ALA A 108 6.76 4.80 -11.17
CA ALA A 108 7.81 3.79 -11.31
C ALA A 108 7.32 2.46 -10.75
N LEU A 109 7.51 1.39 -11.51
CA LEU A 109 7.33 0.01 -11.07
C LEU A 109 8.71 -0.56 -10.76
N LEU A 110 8.94 -0.89 -9.49
CA LEU A 110 10.13 -1.58 -9.03
C LEU A 110 9.76 -3.05 -8.83
N HIS A 111 10.40 -3.92 -9.60
CA HIS A 111 10.17 -5.37 -9.59
C HIS A 111 11.49 -6.12 -9.83
N ASP A 112 12.57 -5.55 -9.31
CA ASP A 112 13.96 -5.89 -9.58
C ASP A 112 14.78 -6.06 -8.29
N TYR A 113 14.12 -6.22 -7.14
CA TYR A 113 14.77 -6.34 -5.83
C TYR A 113 14.76 -7.76 -5.23
N GLY A 114 14.48 -8.78 -6.05
CA GLY A 114 14.67 -10.19 -5.70
C GLY A 114 13.66 -10.79 -4.72
N LEU A 115 12.54 -10.11 -4.48
CA LEU A 115 11.42 -10.62 -3.69
C LEU A 115 10.23 -10.95 -4.60
N TYR A 116 9.32 -11.81 -4.11
CA TYR A 116 8.08 -12.20 -4.80
C TYR A 116 6.98 -11.13 -4.71
N GLU A 117 7.39 -9.86 -4.78
CA GLU A 117 6.55 -8.67 -4.70
C GLU A 117 7.12 -7.56 -5.58
N PHE A 118 6.28 -6.59 -5.89
CA PHE A 118 6.66 -5.36 -6.59
C PHE A 118 6.24 -4.14 -5.77
N THR A 119 6.89 -3.01 -6.06
CA THR A 119 6.61 -1.72 -5.43
C THR A 119 6.26 -0.69 -6.50
N LEU A 120 5.16 0.03 -6.31
CA LEU A 120 4.81 1.18 -7.14
C LEU A 120 5.13 2.47 -6.39
N LEU A 121 5.88 3.35 -7.05
CA LEU A 121 6.16 4.71 -6.58
C LEU A 121 5.39 5.70 -7.46
N VAL A 122 4.44 6.43 -6.89
CA VAL A 122 3.61 7.42 -7.58
C VAL A 122 4.02 8.82 -7.12
N ARG A 123 4.68 9.57 -8.01
CA ARG A 123 5.10 10.96 -7.76
C ARG A 123 4.07 11.90 -8.33
N MET A 124 3.40 12.66 -7.47
CA MET A 124 2.34 13.57 -7.86
C MET A 124 2.91 14.95 -8.15
N ASP A 125 2.75 15.40 -9.39
CA ASP A 125 3.09 16.76 -9.79
C ASP A 125 1.90 17.66 -9.47
N ARG A 126 1.74 18.02 -8.19
CA ARG A 126 0.79 19.04 -7.77
C ARG A 126 1.56 20.36 -7.67
N GLN A 127 1.35 21.24 -8.67
CA GLN A 127 1.78 22.64 -8.61
C GLN A 127 0.98 23.39 -7.55
#